data_AF-A0A3B0VXU7-F1
#
_entry.id   AF-A0A3B0VXU7-F1
#
_cell.length_a   1.000
_cell.length_b   1.000
_cell.length_c   1.000
_cell.angle_alpha   90.00
_cell.angle_beta   90.00
_cell.angle_gamma   90.00
#
_symmetry.space_group_name_H-M   'P 1'
#
loop_
_entity.id
_entity.type
_entity.pdbx_description
1 polymer ?
#
loop_
_entity_poly.entity_id
_entity_poly.type
_entity_poly.pdbx_seq_one_letter_code
_entity_poly.pdbx_strand_id
1 'polypeptide(L)'
;MPCLFISTLLFIFSLVPLSAGAAVSNLVPMGIDSSALLNLNVKVLIAARPLSIILVEKDFQRLRVLRYDGRLQVMTEYTAATGENSGPKVVEGDKKTPVGIYFITKKYIDKKLTVFGTKAFHLNYPNVFDRLEKRDGH
;
A
#
# COMPACT_ATOMS: atom_id res chain seq x y z
N MET A 1 -2.48 48.82 -46.08
CA MET A 1 -3.37 50.00 -46.10
C MET A 1 -4.74 49.58 -45.57
N PRO A 2 -5.41 50.45 -44.79
CA PRO A 2 -5.63 50.29 -43.34
C PRO A 2 -7.12 49.99 -43.01
N CYS A 3 -7.49 49.57 -41.79
CA CYS A 3 -7.86 50.50 -40.73
C CYS A 3 -7.92 49.80 -39.35
N LEU A 4 -7.12 50.31 -38.41
CA LEU A 4 -7.48 50.40 -37.00
C LEU A 4 -8.68 51.36 -36.83
N PHE A 5 -9.47 51.21 -35.76
CA PHE A 5 -9.95 52.26 -34.84
C PHE A 5 -10.97 51.60 -33.89
N ILE A 6 -10.58 51.24 -32.66
CA ILE A 6 -10.80 52.01 -31.42
C ILE A 6 -12.28 52.35 -31.20
N SER A 7 -12.91 51.72 -30.20
CA SER A 7 -13.83 52.43 -29.31
C SER A 7 -13.97 51.63 -28.01
N THR A 8 -13.14 52.01 -27.04
CA THR A 8 -13.42 51.90 -25.62
C THR A 8 -14.84 52.39 -25.31
N LEU A 9 -15.68 51.56 -24.72
CA LEU A 9 -16.72 52.06 -23.85
C LEU A 9 -16.82 51.19 -22.60
N LEU A 10 -16.18 51.71 -21.56
CA LEU A 10 -16.47 51.45 -20.16
C LEU A 10 -18.00 51.53 -19.94
N PHE A 11 -18.64 50.44 -19.54
CA PHE A 11 -19.88 50.52 -18.78
C PHE A 11 -19.65 49.83 -17.44
N ILE A 12 -19.20 50.65 -16.49
CA ILE A 12 -19.30 50.37 -15.07
C ILE A 12 -20.79 50.47 -14.75
N PHE A 13 -21.42 49.36 -14.36
CA PHE A 13 -22.63 49.42 -13.56
C PHE A 13 -22.46 48.60 -12.28
N SER A 14 -22.44 49.38 -11.22
CA SER A 14 -22.49 49.13 -9.80
C SER A 14 -23.34 47.95 -9.33
N LEU A 15 -22.78 47.27 -8.31
CA LEU A 15 -23.41 46.72 -7.11
C LEU A 15 -24.75 45.99 -7.24
N VAL A 16 -24.70 44.67 -7.01
CA VAL A 16 -25.62 43.99 -6.09
C VAL A 16 -24.79 43.04 -5.20
N PRO A 17 -24.89 43.14 -3.86
CA PRO A 17 -24.23 42.22 -2.93
C PRO A 17 -25.18 41.08 -2.48
N LEU A 18 -24.56 40.03 -1.91
CA LEU A 18 -25.17 38.95 -1.09
C LEU A 18 -26.10 37.98 -1.87
N SER A 19 -26.04 36.66 -1.71
CA SER A 19 -25.38 35.78 -0.74
C SER A 19 -25.48 34.32 -1.23
N ALA A 20 -24.65 33.45 -0.66
CA ALA A 20 -24.71 31.98 -0.70
C ALA A 20 -24.04 31.29 -1.90
N GLY A 21 -22.70 31.21 -1.83
CA GLY A 21 -21.91 30.19 -2.49
C GLY A 21 -20.96 29.58 -1.47
N ALA A 22 -21.18 28.31 -1.13
CA ALA A 22 -20.42 27.58 -0.14
C ALA A 22 -18.92 27.50 -0.48
N ALA A 23 -18.12 27.40 0.58
CA ALA A 23 -16.67 27.38 0.58
C ALA A 23 -16.05 26.48 -0.50
N VAL A 24 -15.20 27.06 -1.35
CA VAL A 24 -14.19 26.32 -2.10
C VAL A 24 -13.07 26.03 -1.10
N SER A 25 -13.16 24.88 -0.45
CA SER A 25 -12.09 24.32 0.36
C SER A 25 -10.84 24.14 -0.50
N ASN A 26 -9.73 24.69 -0.01
CA ASN A 26 -8.37 24.40 -0.47
C ASN A 26 -8.24 22.94 -0.90
N LEU A 27 -7.91 22.71 -2.17
CA LEU A 27 -7.36 21.44 -2.61
C LEU A 27 -5.96 21.32 -1.98
N VAL A 28 -5.92 20.80 -0.76
CA VAL A 28 -4.70 20.27 -0.16
C VAL A 28 -4.19 19.20 -1.12
N PRO A 29 -3.00 19.34 -1.73
CA PRO A 29 -2.43 18.23 -2.45
C PRO A 29 -2.27 17.10 -1.45
N MET A 30 -2.92 15.97 -1.70
CA MET A 30 -2.78 14.73 -0.94
C MET A 30 -1.40 14.13 -1.28
N GLY A 31 -0.34 14.85 -0.93
CA GLY A 31 1.00 14.33 -0.81
C GLY A 31 1.05 13.56 0.50
N ILE A 32 1.12 12.23 0.42
CA ILE A 32 1.50 11.45 1.60
C ILE A 32 2.98 11.72 1.80
N ASP A 33 3.29 12.67 2.69
CA ASP A 33 4.65 12.90 3.14
C ASP A 33 5.21 11.57 3.66
N SER A 34 6.25 11.06 3.00
CA SER A 34 6.84 9.75 3.35
C SER A 34 7.41 9.73 4.77
N SER A 35 7.70 10.90 5.34
CA SER A 35 8.06 11.10 6.75
C SER A 35 6.89 10.90 7.72
N ALA A 36 5.63 11.09 7.28
CA ALA A 36 4.44 10.77 8.07
C ALA A 36 4.20 9.26 8.19
N LEU A 37 4.61 8.47 7.19
CA LEU A 37 4.59 7.00 7.24
C LEU A 37 5.63 6.44 8.22
N LEU A 38 6.79 7.09 8.36
CA LEU A 38 7.85 6.69 9.31
C LEU A 38 7.50 7.03 10.77
N ASN A 39 6.68 8.07 10.97
CA ASN A 39 6.08 8.42 12.26
C ASN A 39 4.71 7.79 12.49
N LEU A 40 4.33 6.82 11.64
CA LEU A 40 3.18 5.98 11.92
C LEU A 40 3.55 5.15 13.15
N ASN A 41 3.19 5.68 14.32
CA ASN A 41 2.86 4.88 15.49
C ASN A 41 1.76 3.92 15.03
N VAL A 42 2.17 2.83 14.35
CA VAL A 42 1.39 1.61 14.27
C VAL A 42 1.32 1.15 15.71
N LYS A 43 0.39 1.76 16.45
CA LYS A 43 -0.11 1.27 17.70
C LYS A 43 -0.79 0.00 17.24
N VAL A 44 -0.02 -1.09 17.24
CA VAL A 44 -0.51 -2.43 16.96
C VAL A 44 -1.55 -2.65 18.05
N LEU A 45 -2.81 -2.32 17.75
CA LEU A 45 -3.98 -2.42 18.61
C LEU A 45 -4.41 -3.89 18.73
N ILE A 46 -3.43 -4.78 18.83
CA ILE A 46 -3.66 -6.21 18.99
C ILE A 46 -3.46 -6.48 20.47
N ALA A 47 -4.55 -6.86 21.13
CA ALA A 47 -4.59 -7.15 22.56
C ALA A 47 -3.68 -8.33 22.98
N ALA A 48 -3.21 -9.13 22.02
CA ALA A 48 -2.33 -10.26 22.26
C ALA A 48 -0.86 -9.91 21.96
N ARG A 49 -0.08 -9.65 23.02
CA ARG A 49 1.38 -9.69 23.00
C ARG A 49 1.84 -11.05 23.54
N PRO A 50 2.87 -11.70 22.97
CA PRO A 50 3.74 -11.22 21.89
C PRO A 50 3.22 -11.51 20.47
N LEU A 51 3.46 -10.60 19.53
CA LEU A 51 3.15 -10.75 18.10
C LEU A 51 4.39 -11.22 17.33
N SER A 52 4.22 -12.19 16.44
CA SER A 52 5.27 -12.62 15.49
C SER A 52 4.93 -12.12 14.09
N ILE A 53 5.90 -11.50 13.42
CA ILE A 53 5.76 -10.92 12.08
C ILE A 53 6.81 -11.56 11.18
N ILE A 54 6.41 -11.91 9.95
CA ILE A 54 7.35 -12.28 8.89
C ILE A 54 7.39 -11.10 7.92
N LEU A 55 8.54 -10.45 7.82
CA LEU A 55 8.79 -9.36 6.89
C LEU A 55 9.56 -9.91 5.69
N VAL A 56 9.05 -9.71 4.49
CA VAL A 56 9.72 -10.11 3.25
C VAL A 56 9.98 -8.88 2.40
N GLU A 57 11.25 -8.65 2.09
CA GLU A 57 11.73 -7.57 1.23
C GLU A 57 12.10 -8.17 -0.13
N LYS A 58 11.27 -7.89 -1.14
CA LYS A 58 11.41 -8.45 -2.48
C LYS A 58 12.65 -7.93 -3.21
N ASP A 59 12.93 -6.63 -3.10
CA ASP A 59 14.06 -6.00 -3.81
C ASP A 59 15.41 -6.52 -3.32
N PHE A 60 15.48 -6.89 -2.04
CA PHE A 60 16.69 -7.44 -1.41
C PHE A 60 16.69 -8.96 -1.30
N GLN A 61 15.64 -9.65 -1.75
CA GLN A 61 15.50 -11.11 -1.62
C GLN A 61 15.75 -11.57 -0.17
N ARG A 62 15.08 -10.91 0.79
CA ARG A 62 15.36 -11.07 2.23
C ARG A 62 14.08 -11.33 3.03
N LEU A 63 14.15 -12.28 3.95
CA LEU A 63 13.09 -12.59 4.91
C LEU A 63 13.61 -12.38 6.33
N ARG A 64 12.90 -11.56 7.11
CA ARG A 64 13.19 -11.31 8.52
C ARG A 64 12.03 -11.76 9.39
N VAL A 65 12.34 -12.46 10.46
CA VAL A 65 11.34 -12.81 11.48
C VAL A 65 11.45 -11.80 12.60
N LEU A 66 10.37 -11.07 12.86
CA LEU A 66 10.30 -10.04 13.88
C LEU A 66 9.40 -10.50 15.03
N ARG A 67 9.73 -10.05 16.23
CA ARG A 67 8.89 -10.22 17.42
C ARG A 67 8.55 -8.83 17.98
N TYR A 68 7.30 -8.64 18.36
CA TYR A 68 6.85 -7.47 19.08
C TYR A 68 6.23 -7.87 20.42
N ASP A 69 6.88 -7.46 21.50
CA ASP A 69 6.48 -7.67 22.91
C ASP A 69 6.30 -6.35 23.68
N GLY A 70 6.29 -5.23 22.96
CA GLY A 70 6.42 -3.87 23.50
C GLY A 70 7.57 -3.12 22.85
N ARG A 71 8.58 -3.85 22.35
CA ARG A 71 9.61 -3.35 21.43
C ARG A 71 9.68 -4.27 20.20
N LEU A 72 9.97 -3.70 19.04
CA LEU A 72 10.16 -4.49 17.82
C LEU A 72 11.59 -5.01 17.78
N GLN A 73 11.74 -6.33 17.68
CA GLN A 73 13.03 -7.00 17.65
C GLN A 73 13.14 -7.89 16.41
N VAL A 74 14.30 -7.88 15.76
CA VAL A 74 14.64 -8.85 14.71
C VAL A 74 15.14 -10.11 15.40
N MET A 75 14.42 -11.22 15.21
CA MET A 75 14.80 -12.51 15.80
C MET A 75 15.81 -13.25 14.92
N THR A 76 15.62 -13.19 13.60
CA THR A 76 16.47 -13.87 12.63
C THR A 76 16.23 -13.32 11.21
N GLU A 77 17.19 -13.58 10.33
CA GLU A 77 17.20 -13.15 8.94
C GLU A 77 17.63 -14.33 8.05
N TYR A 78 16.98 -14.44 6.89
CA TYR A 78 17.23 -15.46 5.88
C TYR A 78 17.23 -14.81 4.49
N THR A 79 17.97 -15.42 3.56
CA THR A 79 17.77 -15.16 2.13
C THR A 79 16.42 -15.75 1.70
N ALA A 80 15.66 -15.00 0.92
CA ALA A 80 14.37 -15.41 0.38
C ALA A 80 14.44 -15.47 -1.15
N ALA A 81 13.67 -16.36 -1.75
CA ALA A 81 13.40 -16.32 -3.18
C ALA A 81 11.96 -15.84 -3.38
N THR A 82 11.75 -14.85 -4.25
CA THR A 82 10.41 -14.38 -4.63
C THR A 82 10.08 -14.76 -6.06
N GLY A 83 8.88 -14.39 -6.51
CA GLY A 83 8.46 -14.59 -7.89
C GLY A 83 9.46 -14.00 -8.89
N GLU A 84 9.56 -14.66 -10.04
CA GLU A 84 10.48 -14.31 -11.14
C GLU A 84 10.29 -12.87 -11.61
N ASN A 85 9.04 -12.39 -11.60
CA ASN A 85 8.70 -11.06 -12.08
C ASN A 85 8.65 -10.04 -10.94
N SER A 86 9.18 -8.85 -11.23
CA SER A 86 9.12 -7.69 -10.34
C SER A 86 7.74 -7.01 -10.34
N GLY A 87 7.47 -6.20 -9.31
CA GLY A 87 6.22 -5.47 -9.15
C GLY A 87 5.10 -6.25 -8.43
N PRO A 88 3.92 -5.62 -8.25
CA PRO A 88 2.80 -6.24 -7.54
C PRO A 88 2.13 -7.32 -8.38
N LYS A 89 1.67 -8.38 -7.71
CA LYS A 89 0.85 -9.43 -8.30
C LYS A 89 -0.52 -8.88 -8.70
N VAL A 90 -1.00 -9.20 -9.91
CA VAL A 90 -2.30 -8.74 -10.42
C VAL A 90 -3.17 -9.90 -10.90
N VAL A 91 -2.58 -10.91 -11.53
CA VAL A 91 -3.33 -12.03 -12.12
C VAL A 91 -2.64 -13.38 -11.85
N GLU A 92 -3.39 -14.47 -11.97
CA GLU A 92 -2.81 -15.81 -11.91
C GLU A 92 -1.76 -16.02 -13.01
N GLY A 93 -0.68 -16.75 -12.68
CA GLY A 93 0.39 -17.04 -13.65
C GLY A 93 1.36 -15.89 -13.97
N ASP A 94 1.16 -14.68 -13.42
CA ASP A 94 2.08 -13.54 -13.64
C ASP A 94 3.46 -13.70 -12.99
N LYS A 95 3.68 -14.79 -12.25
CA LYS A 95 4.92 -15.13 -11.52
C LYS A 95 5.41 -14.01 -10.59
N LYS A 96 4.51 -13.18 -10.07
CA LYS A 96 4.84 -12.13 -9.09
C LYS A 96 4.44 -12.56 -7.69
N THR A 97 5.24 -12.17 -6.70
CA THR A 97 4.85 -12.28 -5.28
C THR A 97 3.98 -11.09 -4.90
N PRO A 98 2.82 -11.30 -4.22
CA PRO A 98 1.97 -10.20 -3.79
C PRO A 98 2.66 -9.25 -2.82
N VAL A 99 2.21 -7.99 -2.77
CA VAL A 99 2.76 -6.94 -1.91
C VAL A 99 1.63 -6.39 -1.04
N GLY A 100 1.80 -6.50 0.28
CA GLY A 100 0.78 -6.10 1.25
C GLY A 100 0.94 -6.82 2.59
N ILE A 101 -0.07 -6.69 3.45
CA ILE A 101 -0.15 -7.39 4.73
C ILE A 101 -1.03 -8.63 4.56
N TYR A 102 -0.46 -9.78 4.90
CA TYR A 102 -1.11 -11.09 4.77
C TYR A 102 -1.06 -11.86 6.09
N PHE A 103 -2.07 -12.70 6.29
CA PHE A 103 -2.17 -13.59 7.43
C PHE A 103 -2.04 -15.05 6.97
N ILE A 104 -1.36 -15.85 7.79
CA ILE A 104 -1.22 -17.28 7.57
C ILE A 104 -2.56 -17.94 7.91
N THR A 105 -3.22 -18.52 6.90
CA THR A 105 -4.50 -19.20 7.06
C THR A 105 -4.35 -20.69 7.36
N LYS A 106 -3.33 -21.33 6.76
CA LYS A 106 -3.04 -22.76 6.94
C LYS A 106 -1.54 -23.01 7.00
N LYS A 107 -1.16 -24.05 7.74
CA LYS A 107 0.23 -24.52 7.84
C LYS A 107 0.27 -25.96 7.35
N TYR A 108 1.09 -26.22 6.35
CA TYR A 108 1.35 -27.57 5.84
C TYR A 108 2.72 -28.02 6.32
N ILE A 109 2.80 -29.26 6.79
CA ILE A 109 4.05 -29.92 7.17
C ILE A 109 4.13 -31.18 6.33
N ASP A 110 5.12 -31.23 5.44
CA ASP A 110 5.38 -32.42 4.65
C ASP A 110 6.63 -33.13 5.18
N LYS A 111 6.57 -34.46 5.21
CA LYS A 111 7.71 -35.32 5.55
C LYS A 111 8.45 -35.79 4.29
N LYS A 112 7.87 -35.56 3.11
CA LYS A 112 8.47 -35.87 1.81
C LYS A 112 9.20 -34.65 1.27
N LEU A 113 10.28 -34.90 0.52
CA LEU A 113 11.02 -33.84 -0.17
C LEU A 113 10.19 -33.35 -1.37
N THR A 114 9.38 -32.32 -1.16
CA THR A 114 8.64 -31.62 -2.23
C THR A 114 9.35 -30.33 -2.61
N VAL A 115 8.90 -29.70 -3.70
CA VAL A 115 9.38 -28.37 -4.13
C VAL A 115 9.17 -27.27 -3.07
N PHE A 116 8.26 -27.48 -2.12
CA PHE A 116 7.97 -26.55 -1.02
C PHE A 116 8.80 -26.82 0.25
N GLY A 117 9.64 -27.87 0.24
CA GLY A 117 10.41 -28.30 1.40
C GLY A 117 9.55 -28.87 2.53
N THR A 118 10.02 -28.76 3.77
CA THR A 118 9.39 -29.39 4.94
C THR A 118 8.12 -28.69 5.42
N LYS A 119 7.95 -27.39 5.11
CA LYS A 119 6.82 -26.59 5.59
C LYS A 119 6.38 -25.58 4.54
N ALA A 120 5.07 -25.41 4.39
CA ALA A 120 4.48 -24.37 3.58
C ALA A 120 3.42 -23.60 4.37
N PHE A 121 3.42 -22.27 4.23
CA PHE A 121 2.45 -21.38 4.86
C PHE A 121 1.51 -20.84 3.79
N HIS A 122 0.22 -21.14 3.95
CA HIS A 122 -0.80 -20.59 3.08
C HIS A 122 -1.18 -19.20 3.56
N LEU A 123 -1.13 -18.21 2.67
CA LEU A 123 -1.50 -16.83 2.96
C LEU A 123 -2.98 -16.59 2.59
N ASN A 124 -3.56 -15.49 3.07
CA ASN A 124 -4.91 -15.07 2.71
C ASN A 124 -4.95 -14.19 1.45
N TYR A 125 -4.03 -14.39 0.50
CA TYR A 125 -4.12 -13.77 -0.81
C TYR A 125 -5.18 -14.49 -1.65
N PRO A 126 -6.00 -13.78 -2.44
CA PRO A 126 -6.20 -12.33 -2.44
C PRO A 126 -6.99 -11.90 -1.19
N ASN A 127 -6.51 -10.87 -0.50
CA ASN A 127 -7.18 -10.32 0.68
C ASN A 127 -8.27 -9.28 0.28
N VAL A 128 -8.90 -8.61 1.25
CA VAL A 128 -9.93 -7.59 0.95
C VAL A 128 -9.38 -6.44 0.12
N PHE A 129 -8.18 -5.96 0.43
CA PHE A 129 -7.52 -4.86 -0.30
C PHE A 129 -7.15 -5.29 -1.73
N ASP A 130 -6.65 -6.52 -1.91
CA ASP A 130 -6.33 -7.06 -3.23
C ASP A 130 -7.57 -7.16 -4.12
N ARG A 131 -8.70 -7.62 -3.55
CA ARG A 131 -9.97 -7.71 -4.28
C ARG A 131 -10.55 -6.34 -4.65
N LEU A 132 -10.40 -5.34 -3.77
CA LEU A 132 -10.77 -3.95 -4.09
C LEU A 132 -9.97 -3.40 -5.27
N GLU A 133 -8.71 -3.80 -5.38
CA GLU A 133 -7.84 -3.46 -6.52
C GLU A 133 -8.04 -4.38 -7.74
N LYS A 134 -9.05 -5.26 -7.73
CA LYS A 134 -9.34 -6.24 -8.79
C LYS A 134 -8.16 -7.16 -9.11
N ARG A 135 -7.31 -7.44 -8.12
CA ARG A 135 -6.26 -8.45 -8.23
C ARG A 135 -6.89 -9.83 -8.09
N ASP A 136 -6.48 -10.76 -8.93
CA ASP A 136 -7.00 -12.13 -8.99
C ASP A 136 -5.87 -13.16 -8.85
N GLY A 137 -6.25 -14.41 -8.58
CA GLY A 137 -5.37 -15.57 -8.46
C GLY A 137 -5.53 -16.35 -7.14
N HIS A 138 -4.81 -17.47 -7.05
CA HIS A 138 -4.78 -18.39 -5.91
C HIS A 138 -3.35 -18.55 -5.36
#